data_AF-C5L615-F1
#
_entry.id   AF-C5L615-F1
#
_cell.length_a   1.000
_cell.length_b   1.000
_cell.length_c   1.000
_cell.angle_alpha   90.00
_cell.angle_beta   90.00
_cell.angle_gamma   90.00
#
_symmetry.space_group_name_H-M   'P 1'
#
loop_
_entity.id
_entity.type
_entity.pdbx_description
1 polymer ?
#
loop_
_entity_poly.entity_id
_entity_poly.type
_entity_poly.pdbx_seq_one_letter_code
_entity_poly.pdbx_strand_id
1 'polypeptide(L)'
;YCDYTASGRSLTSVEEFISSTVCPTYANTHSMASATARQTMRYREDAREEIRKYFNCTAEDSVIFCGAGATAAIDRFIGIMCR
;
A
#
# COMPACT_ATOMS: atom_id res chain seq x y z
N TYR A 1 -26.16 -1.30 -7.92
CA TYR A 1 -25.13 -2.00 -8.70
C TYR A 1 -24.19 -2.65 -7.70
N CYS A 2 -24.21 -3.98 -7.58
CA CYS A 2 -23.61 -4.73 -6.46
C CYS A 2 -22.43 -5.59 -6.95
N ASP A 3 -21.47 -4.98 -7.63
CA ASP A 3 -20.23 -5.62 -8.02
C ASP A 3 -19.10 -5.22 -7.07
N TYR A 4 -19.22 -5.66 -5.82
CA TYR A 4 -18.26 -5.35 -4.75
C TYR A 4 -16.86 -5.92 -5.07
N THR A 5 -16.82 -7.00 -5.82
CA THR A 5 -15.59 -7.74 -6.14
C THR A 5 -14.82 -7.10 -7.28
N ALA A 6 -15.50 -6.57 -8.32
CA ALA A 6 -14.79 -5.95 -9.45
C ALA A 6 -14.56 -4.45 -9.28
N SER A 7 -15.49 -3.71 -8.66
CA SER A 7 -15.37 -2.25 -8.57
C SER A 7 -14.85 -1.73 -7.23
N GLY A 8 -14.86 -2.55 -6.17
CA GLY A 8 -14.41 -2.14 -4.82
C GLY A 8 -15.17 -0.91 -4.32
N ARG A 9 -16.39 -1.11 -3.79
CA ARG A 9 -17.22 0.02 -3.32
C ARG A 9 -16.47 0.85 -2.27
N SER A 10 -16.41 2.17 -2.48
CA SER A 10 -15.84 3.10 -1.49
C SER A 10 -16.47 2.92 -0.12
N LEU A 11 -15.62 2.87 0.90
CA LEU A 11 -16.04 2.77 2.30
C LEU A 11 -15.82 4.12 2.96
N THR A 12 -16.91 4.76 3.40
CA THR A 12 -16.87 6.10 4.01
C THR A 12 -15.82 6.21 5.12
N SER A 13 -15.69 5.19 5.97
CA SER A 13 -14.70 5.16 7.04
C SER A 13 -13.25 5.21 6.54
N VAL A 14 -12.96 4.59 5.40
CA VAL A 14 -11.63 4.60 4.78
C VAL A 14 -11.37 5.96 4.14
N GLU A 15 -12.35 6.50 3.41
CA GLU A 15 -12.24 7.81 2.76
C GLU A 15 -12.05 8.94 3.79
N GLU A 16 -12.82 8.90 4.88
CA GLU A 16 -12.70 9.85 5.98
C GLU A 16 -11.29 9.80 6.58
N PHE A 17 -10.78 8.61 6.92
CA PHE A 17 -9.43 8.47 7.47
C PHE A 17 -8.34 8.99 6.52
N ILE A 18 -8.45 8.68 5.22
CA ILE A 18 -7.52 9.19 4.21
C ILE A 18 -7.54 10.73 4.22
N SER A 19 -8.74 11.32 4.16
CA SER A 19 -8.90 12.77 4.08
C SER A 19 -8.48 13.51 5.36
N SER A 20 -8.84 12.99 6.54
CA SER A 20 -8.64 13.68 7.82
C SER A 20 -7.28 13.42 8.45
N THR A 21 -6.64 12.29 8.15
CA THR A 21 -5.46 11.81 8.89
C THR A 21 -4.24 11.63 7.99
N VAL A 22 -4.42 11.09 6.79
CA VAL A 22 -3.30 10.84 5.86
C VAL A 22 -2.95 12.09 5.07
N CYS A 23 -3.93 12.68 4.36
CA CYS A 23 -3.71 13.82 3.47
C CYS A 23 -3.03 15.04 4.13
N PRO A 24 -3.34 15.44 5.39
CA PRO A 24 -2.71 16.61 6.01
C PRO A 24 -1.20 16.48 6.22
N THR A 25 -0.69 15.25 6.29
CA THR A 25 0.74 14.96 6.51
C THR A 25 1.39 14.27 5.31
N TYR A 26 0.66 14.16 4.20
CA TYR A 26 1.15 13.50 2.99
C TYR A 26 2.29 14.31 2.36
N ALA A 27 3.42 13.66 2.14
CA ALA A 27 4.54 14.23 1.42
C ALA A 27 5.29 13.14 0.64
N ASN A 28 5.92 13.56 -0.45
CA ASN A 28 6.77 12.67 -1.23
C ASN A 28 7.88 12.09 -0.35
N THR A 29 8.09 10.78 -0.49
CA THR A 29 9.05 10.02 0.30
C THR A 29 10.48 10.10 -0.23
N HIS A 30 10.71 10.86 -1.31
CA HIS A 30 12.02 11.01 -1.96
C HIS A 30 13.05 11.79 -1.13
N SER A 31 12.61 12.49 -0.09
CA SER A 31 13.45 13.26 0.82
C SER A 31 12.95 13.07 2.25
N MET A 32 13.77 12.46 3.12
CA MET A 32 13.44 12.30 4.54
C MET A 32 13.57 13.61 5.35
N ALA A 33 13.75 14.75 4.68
CA ALA A 33 14.08 16.02 5.31
C ALA A 33 12.93 16.59 6.14
N SER A 34 11.67 16.29 5.80
CA SER A 34 10.51 16.79 6.53
C SER A 34 9.87 15.75 7.44
N ALA A 35 9.21 16.22 8.50
CA ALA A 35 8.39 15.36 9.38
C ALA A 35 7.25 14.67 8.61
N THR A 36 6.67 15.35 7.62
CA THR A 36 5.60 14.81 6.76
C THR A 36 6.09 13.67 5.85
N ALA A 37 7.31 13.77 5.30
CA ALA A 37 7.88 12.71 4.49
C ALA A 37 8.19 11.46 5.34
N ARG A 38 8.67 11.65 6.58
CA ARG A 38 8.85 10.55 7.54
C ARG A 38 7.51 9.91 7.91
N GLN A 39 6.47 10.70 8.12
CA GLN A 39 5.13 10.17 8.40
C GLN A 39 4.59 9.33 7.25
N THR A 40 4.74 9.81 6.01
CA THR A 40 4.29 9.07 4.82
C THR A 40 5.07 7.76 4.64
N MET A 41 6.37 7.76 4.91
CA MET A 41 7.19 6.54 4.95
C MET A 41 6.71 5.57 6.03
N ARG A 42 6.35 6.08 7.21
CA ARG A 42 5.87 5.26 8.32
C ARG A 42 4.57 4.54 7.95
N TYR A 43 3.61 5.25 7.35
CA TYR A 43 2.37 4.62 6.86
C TYR A 43 2.64 3.47 5.87
N ARG A 44 3.62 3.64 4.97
CA ARG A 44 3.99 2.61 4.01
C ARG A 44 4.60 1.38 4.69
N GLU A 45 5.38 1.56 5.74
CA GLU A 45 6.00 0.44 6.47
C GLU A 45 5.00 -0.26 7.38
N ASP A 46 4.16 0.48 8.11
CA ASP A 46 3.09 -0.09 8.93
C ASP A 46 2.13 -0.92 8.05
N ALA A 47 1.77 -0.43 6.86
CA ALA A 47 0.98 -1.18 5.90
C ALA A 47 1.67 -2.47 5.43
N ARG A 48 3.00 -2.45 5.23
CA ARG A 48 3.76 -3.65 4.87
C ARG A 48 3.74 -4.66 6.01
N GLU A 49 3.96 -4.21 7.24
CA GLU A 49 3.97 -5.08 8.43
C GLU A 49 2.61 -5.73 8.65
N GLU A 50 1.52 -4.98 8.50
CA GLU A 50 0.17 -5.51 8.67
C GLU A 50 -0.16 -6.60 7.64
N ILE A 51 0.23 -6.40 6.38
CA ILE A 51 0.09 -7.42 5.33
C ILE A 51 0.93 -8.67 5.66
N ARG A 52 2.17 -8.49 6.14
CA ARG A 52 3.01 -9.62 6.57
C ARG A 52 2.35 -10.44 7.68
N LYS A 53 1.78 -9.77 8.69
CA LYS A 53 1.05 -10.42 9.78
C LYS A 53 -0.17 -11.17 9.26
N TYR A 54 -0.97 -10.55 8.41
CA TYR A 54 -2.19 -11.15 7.86
C TYR A 54 -1.91 -12.46 7.10
N PHE A 55 -0.80 -12.52 6.37
CA PHE A 55 -0.39 -13.71 5.61
C PHE A 55 0.57 -14.65 6.36
N ASN A 56 0.85 -14.40 7.65
CA ASN A 56 1.82 -15.16 8.44
C ASN A 56 3.22 -15.27 7.77
N CYS A 57 3.67 -14.19 7.14
CA CYS A 57 4.96 -14.15 6.45
C CYS A 57 6.14 -14.36 7.42
N THR A 58 7.10 -15.18 7.02
CA THR A 58 8.35 -15.45 7.73
C THR A 58 9.47 -14.53 7.26
N ALA A 59 10.66 -14.61 7.88
CA ALA A 59 11.83 -13.84 7.47
C ALA A 59 12.29 -14.13 6.03
N GLU A 60 11.88 -15.26 5.45
CA GLU A 60 12.20 -15.65 4.07
C GLU A 60 11.25 -15.02 3.05
N ASP A 61 10.08 -14.54 3.50
CA ASP A 61 9.07 -13.95 2.63
C ASP A 61 9.30 -12.46 2.42
N SER A 62 9.00 -11.97 1.21
CA SER A 62 9.05 -10.55 0.86
C SER A 62 7.67 -10.05 0.42
N VAL A 63 7.20 -8.97 1.02
CA VAL A 63 5.99 -8.26 0.58
C VAL A 63 6.41 -7.14 -0.36
N ILE A 64 5.86 -7.09 -1.57
CA ILE A 64 6.18 -6.09 -2.58
C ILE A 64 4.90 -5.37 -3.00
N PHE A 65 4.92 -4.04 -3.02
CA PHE A 65 3.81 -3.26 -3.55
C PHE A 65 3.93 -3.21 -5.08
N CYS A 66 2.94 -3.77 -5.78
CA CYS A 66 2.99 -3.94 -7.24
C CYS A 66 2.10 -2.98 -8.02
N GLY A 67 1.60 -1.90 -7.41
CA GLY A 67 0.69 -0.95 -8.06
C GLY A 67 -0.77 -1.38 -7.99
N ALA A 68 -1.55 -1.09 -9.03
CA ALA A 68 -2.99 -1.28 -9.03
C ALA A 68 -3.42 -2.65 -9.55
N GLY A 69 -4.00 -3.46 -8.66
CA GLY A 69 -4.69 -4.70 -9.00
C GLY A 69 -3.78 -5.88 -9.37
N ALA A 70 -4.41 -7.02 -9.68
CA ALA A 70 -3.73 -8.28 -9.95
C ALA A 70 -2.86 -8.23 -11.23
N THR A 71 -3.30 -7.50 -12.26
CA THR A 71 -2.54 -7.37 -13.51
C THR A 71 -1.16 -6.76 -13.28
N ALA A 72 -1.07 -5.70 -12.49
CA ALA A 72 0.20 -5.06 -12.17
C ALA A 72 1.09 -5.95 -11.30
N ALA A 73 0.50 -6.77 -10.41
CA ALA A 73 1.22 -7.78 -9.65
C ALA A 73 1.84 -8.88 -10.53
N ILE A 74 1.08 -9.40 -11.51
CA ILE A 74 1.57 -10.42 -12.44
C ILE A 74 2.70 -9.86 -13.32
N ASP A 75 2.51 -8.67 -13.88
CA ASP A 75 3.54 -8.00 -14.70
C ASP A 75 4.85 -7.80 -13.90
N ARG A 76 4.73 -7.32 -12.65
CA ARG A 76 5.87 -7.13 -11.75
C ARG A 76 6.58 -8.44 -11.44
N PHE A 77 5.83 -9.52 -11.21
CA PHE A 77 6.37 -10.84 -10.90
C PHE A 77 7.15 -11.42 -12.09
N ILE A 78 6.58 -11.35 -13.30
CA ILE A 78 7.27 -11.75 -14.53
C ILE A 78 8.55 -10.92 -14.72
N GLY A 79 8.48 -9.61 -14.45
CA GLY A 79 9.64 -8.73 -14.53
C GLY A 79 10.76 -9.02 -13.52
N ILE A 80 10.47 -9.69 -12.41
CA ILE A 80 11.47 -10.13 -11.42
C ILE A 80 12.06 -11.50 -11.79
N MET A 81 11.26 -12.39 -12.37
CA MET A 81 11.71 -13.74 -12.72
C MET A 81 12.49 -13.82 -14.03
N CYS A 82 12.09 -13.04 -15.03
CA CYS A 82 12.54 -13.19 -16.41
C CYS A 82 13.54 -12.10 -16.87
N ARG A 83 13.94 -11.21 -15.97
CA ARG A 83 15.03 -10.24 -16.18
C ARG A 83 16.07 -10.41 -15.10
#